data_AF-A0AAU9KRD4-F1
#
_entry.id   AF-A0AAU9KRD4-F1
#
_cell.length_a   1.000
_cell.length_b   1.000
_cell.length_c   1.000
_cell.angle_alpha   90.00
_cell.angle_beta   90.00
_cell.angle_gamma   90.00
#
_symmetry.space_group_name_H-M   'P 1'
#
loop_
_entity.id
_entity.type
_entity.pdbx_description
1 polymer ?
#
loop_
_entity_poly.entity_id
_entity_poly.type
_entity_poly.pdbx_seq_one_letter_code
_entity_poly.pdbx_strand_id
1 'polypeptide(L)'
;MTSRSFLSLRWYSTSIRTLRVYHSSSGSASTRTIQRHSNGQVSSQDLTRPHLSVRNAAKGLGQLDIFVPLPGLKGLTRLKIQDSSASVKNLIDTVKEADSSLQTVEIAIPTGTKVAHTVRLEELTSMAFCLRLNHVNILVENDATSINECTIRGEHAAFASVKAEIETNPRLLLPLQEFYRLCHNVGADETVATKWLRELQRRNLVVHFDQSRNPQLENAVILRPNSLESRLTLHNALDSELYNLKHDRRVKESELMALKRSLQKLQQVENTVLVAAHRLPNAQKWMGLTGLTGFYGILMYCVWDVYSWDVMEPITYFIGFTAVLGNSFYSTITKKDPTYSNIWQKRYAKRVAMLSQKRKHRREDLIELKARMTDLENDILLVDGFPPIIIV
;
A
#
# COMPACT_ATOMS: atom_id res chain seq x y z
N MET A 1 -31.89 -26.32 -3.17
CA MET A 1 -31.05 -25.10 -3.11
C MET A 1 -30.46 -25.01 -1.72
N THR A 2 -29.34 -25.68 -1.54
CA THR A 2 -28.56 -25.76 -0.29
C THR A 2 -27.14 -25.35 -0.67
N SER A 3 -26.72 -24.16 -0.26
CA SER A 3 -25.34 -23.71 -0.39
C SER A 3 -24.95 -23.01 0.90
N ARG A 4 -24.14 -23.69 1.70
CA ARG A 4 -23.41 -23.14 2.85
C ARG A 4 -21.95 -23.11 2.45
N SER A 5 -21.46 -21.92 2.12
CA SER A 5 -20.05 -21.65 1.86
C SER A 5 -19.31 -21.38 3.17
N PHE A 6 -18.35 -22.26 3.43
CA PHE A 6 -17.24 -22.15 4.38
C PHE A 6 -16.44 -20.87 4.16
N LEU A 7 -16.01 -20.20 5.23
CA LEU A 7 -14.78 -19.41 5.26
C LEU A 7 -14.19 -19.48 6.67
N SER A 8 -13.08 -20.22 6.78
CA SER A 8 -12.24 -20.38 7.97
C SER A 8 -11.24 -19.23 8.06
N LEU A 9 -11.20 -18.57 9.22
CA LEU A 9 -10.20 -17.55 9.55
C LEU A 9 -8.94 -18.24 10.09
N ARG A 10 -7.92 -18.30 9.24
CA ARG A 10 -6.60 -18.85 9.54
C ARG A 10 -5.76 -17.78 10.20
N TRP A 11 -5.54 -17.92 11.51
CA TRP A 11 -4.63 -17.08 12.29
C TRP A 11 -3.18 -17.38 11.88
N TYR A 12 -2.45 -16.38 11.38
CA TYR A 12 -1.01 -16.46 11.18
C TYR A 12 -0.31 -16.15 12.50
N SER A 13 0.21 -17.20 13.13
CA SER A 13 1.22 -17.15 14.19
C SER A 13 2.60 -17.12 13.53
N THR A 14 3.38 -16.06 13.75
CA THR A 14 4.77 -16.00 13.31
C THR A 14 5.68 -16.15 14.52
N SER A 15 6.21 -17.37 14.64
CA SER A 15 7.22 -17.80 15.60
C SER A 15 8.58 -17.18 15.23
N ILE A 16 9.18 -16.43 16.15
CA ILE A 16 10.55 -15.91 16.04
C ILE A 16 11.49 -17.04 16.44
N ARG A 17 12.09 -17.69 15.45
CA ARG A 17 13.19 -18.64 15.64
C ARG A 17 14.51 -17.89 15.79
N THR A 18 15.15 -18.17 16.91
CA THR A 18 16.52 -17.89 17.26
C THR A 18 17.50 -18.35 16.17
N LEU A 19 18.47 -17.52 15.82
CA LEU A 19 19.68 -17.98 15.15
C LEU A 19 20.92 -17.58 15.93
N ARG A 20 21.72 -18.62 16.11
CA ARG A 20 22.85 -18.83 16.99
C ARG A 20 24.11 -18.24 16.35
N VAL A 21 24.89 -17.57 17.18
CA VAL A 21 26.27 -17.16 16.94
C VAL A 21 27.13 -18.38 16.56
N TYR A 22 27.95 -18.25 15.52
CA TYR A 22 29.20 -19.00 15.41
C TYR A 22 30.34 -18.07 15.00
N HIS A 23 31.38 -18.15 15.81
CA HIS A 23 32.68 -17.49 15.69
C HIS A 23 33.62 -18.30 14.76
N SER A 24 34.73 -17.63 14.42
CA SER A 24 36.05 -18.18 14.05
C SER A 24 36.27 -18.50 12.57
N SER A 25 37.47 -18.42 11.99
CA SER A 25 38.72 -17.66 12.18
C SER A 25 39.72 -18.29 11.19
N SER A 26 40.63 -17.48 10.61
CA SER A 26 41.83 -17.89 9.84
C SER A 26 41.57 -18.70 8.56
N GLY A 27 42.37 -18.71 7.50
CA GLY A 27 43.74 -18.30 7.26
C GLY A 27 44.27 -19.21 6.12
N SER A 28 45.22 -18.70 5.34
CA SER A 28 46.13 -19.46 4.45
C SER A 28 45.68 -19.80 3.02
N ALA A 29 46.22 -19.02 2.09
CA ALA A 29 47.28 -19.38 1.11
C ALA A 29 47.22 -20.71 0.34
N SER A 30 47.42 -20.57 -0.99
CA SER A 30 47.97 -21.56 -1.95
C SER A 30 47.11 -22.82 -2.17
N THR A 31 46.94 -23.40 -3.35
CA THR A 31 47.78 -23.52 -4.55
C THR A 31 46.86 -23.93 -5.70
N ARG A 32 47.16 -23.52 -6.94
CA ARG A 32 46.55 -24.09 -8.15
C ARG A 32 47.08 -25.51 -8.34
N THR A 33 46.18 -26.49 -8.36
CA THR A 33 46.49 -27.85 -8.81
C THR A 33 45.62 -28.18 -10.02
N ILE A 34 46.29 -28.53 -11.12
CA ILE A 34 45.72 -29.04 -12.36
C ILE A 34 45.34 -30.50 -12.13
N GLN A 35 44.10 -30.91 -12.42
CA GLN A 35 43.84 -32.31 -12.74
C GLN A 35 42.67 -32.50 -13.73
N ARG A 36 42.96 -33.41 -14.66
CA ARG A 36 42.30 -33.86 -15.89
C ARG A 36 40.81 -34.24 -15.78
N HIS A 37 40.15 -34.03 -16.92
CA HIS A 37 38.86 -34.57 -17.36
C HIS A 37 38.56 -36.02 -16.95
N SER A 38 37.34 -36.24 -16.49
CA SER A 38 36.59 -37.48 -16.70
C SER A 38 35.22 -37.15 -17.31
N ASN A 39 34.81 -38.01 -18.24
CA ASN A 39 33.62 -37.93 -19.10
C ASN A 39 32.34 -38.15 -18.28
N GLY A 40 31.30 -37.33 -18.46
CA GLY A 40 29.97 -37.60 -17.88
C GLY A 40 28.93 -36.49 -18.09
N GLN A 41 27.96 -36.76 -18.98
CA GLN A 41 26.61 -36.19 -19.09
C GLN A 41 26.45 -34.66 -19.17
N VAL A 42 26.19 -34.19 -20.40
CA VAL A 42 25.76 -32.82 -20.74
C VAL A 42 24.33 -32.58 -20.24
N SER A 43 24.21 -31.86 -19.13
CA SER A 43 22.98 -31.24 -18.65
C SER A 43 22.91 -29.78 -19.14
N SER A 44 21.73 -29.35 -19.57
CA SER A 44 21.41 -28.08 -20.24
C SER A 44 21.61 -26.80 -19.39
N GLN A 45 22.39 -26.87 -18.30
CA GLN A 45 22.72 -25.78 -17.40
C GLN A 45 24.18 -25.30 -17.48
N ASP A 46 25.04 -25.96 -18.26
CA ASP A 46 26.45 -25.54 -18.43
C ASP A 46 26.66 -24.40 -19.45
N LEU A 47 25.62 -24.01 -20.18
CA LEU A 47 25.69 -23.00 -21.26
C LEU A 47 25.73 -21.53 -20.77
N THR A 48 25.73 -21.26 -19.46
CA THR A 48 25.73 -19.90 -18.89
C THR A 48 26.98 -19.54 -18.10
N ARG A 49 27.93 -20.47 -17.90
CA ARG A 49 29.18 -20.17 -17.21
C ARG A 49 30.19 -19.53 -18.17
N PRO A 50 30.88 -18.45 -17.78
CA PRO A 50 31.94 -17.87 -18.60
C PRO A 50 33.11 -18.86 -18.67
N HIS A 51 33.46 -19.29 -19.88
CA HIS A 51 34.54 -20.23 -20.14
C HIS A 51 35.92 -19.53 -20.16
N LEU A 52 35.94 -18.21 -20.30
CA LEU A 52 37.13 -17.36 -20.36
C LEU A 52 36.84 -15.98 -19.75
N SER A 53 37.78 -15.40 -19.00
CA SER A 53 37.72 -14.01 -18.52
C SER A 53 38.83 -13.19 -19.20
N VAL A 54 38.48 -12.04 -19.76
CA VAL A 54 39.36 -11.10 -20.47
C VAL A 54 39.20 -9.73 -19.84
N ARG A 55 40.30 -9.01 -19.64
CA ARG A 55 40.26 -7.64 -19.14
C ARG A 55 40.28 -6.65 -20.30
N ASN A 56 39.48 -5.60 -20.20
CA ASN A 56 39.58 -4.46 -21.08
C ASN A 56 40.87 -3.69 -20.79
N ALA A 57 41.79 -3.62 -21.76
CA ALA A 57 43.05 -2.91 -21.61
C ALA A 57 42.95 -1.39 -21.83
N ALA A 58 41.79 -0.90 -22.30
CA ALA A 58 41.54 0.51 -22.51
C ALA A 58 41.15 1.23 -21.21
N LYS A 59 41.78 2.38 -20.95
CA LYS A 59 41.58 3.19 -19.73
C LYS A 59 40.48 4.27 -19.88
N GLY A 60 39.99 4.51 -21.09
CA GLY A 60 38.97 5.53 -21.37
C GLY A 60 37.55 4.97 -21.32
N LEU A 61 36.61 5.73 -20.75
CA LEU A 61 35.17 5.42 -20.84
C LEU A 61 34.75 5.37 -22.32
N GLY A 62 34.05 4.31 -22.73
CA GLY A 62 33.65 4.12 -24.12
C GLY A 62 34.76 3.64 -25.06
N GLN A 63 35.96 3.31 -24.54
CA GLN A 63 37.01 2.65 -25.31
C GLN A 63 37.09 1.17 -24.91
N LEU A 64 37.27 0.31 -25.90
CA LEU A 64 37.41 -1.13 -25.71
C LEU A 64 38.65 -1.60 -26.45
N ASP A 65 39.58 -2.21 -25.73
CA ASP A 65 40.74 -2.89 -26.30
C ASP A 65 40.84 -4.27 -25.63
N ILE A 66 40.29 -5.28 -26.31
CA ILE A 66 40.20 -6.65 -25.79
C ILE A 66 40.85 -7.64 -26.75
N PHE A 67 41.50 -8.65 -26.18
CA PHE A 67 42.07 -9.77 -26.91
C PHE A 67 41.18 -10.99 -26.74
N VAL A 68 40.50 -11.38 -27.82
CA VAL A 68 39.47 -12.43 -27.78
C VAL A 68 39.85 -13.55 -28.74
N PRO A 69 39.82 -14.83 -28.30
CA PRO A 69 39.96 -15.96 -29.21
C PRO A 69 38.66 -16.14 -29.99
N LEU A 70 38.72 -15.97 -31.31
CA LEU A 70 37.58 -16.16 -32.22
C LEU A 70 37.62 -17.60 -32.78
N PRO A 71 36.47 -18.30 -32.90
CA PRO A 71 36.42 -19.71 -33.27
C PRO A 71 36.90 -20.00 -34.70
N GLY A 72 36.80 -19.04 -35.62
CA GLY A 72 37.24 -19.19 -37.01
C GLY A 72 38.74 -18.94 -37.25
N LEU A 73 39.47 -18.40 -36.26
CA LEU A 73 40.86 -17.95 -36.42
C LEU A 73 41.78 -18.60 -35.39
N LYS A 74 42.99 -19.01 -35.82
CA LYS A 74 44.03 -19.50 -34.91
C LYS A 74 44.76 -18.32 -34.27
N GLY A 75 44.39 -17.96 -33.04
CA GLY A 75 45.09 -16.94 -32.24
C GLY A 75 44.14 -16.03 -31.46
N LEU A 76 44.72 -15.05 -30.75
CA LEU A 76 43.98 -13.97 -30.09
C LEU A 76 43.77 -12.84 -31.10
N THR A 77 42.51 -12.49 -31.36
CA THR A 77 42.16 -11.35 -32.21
C THR A 77 42.02 -10.11 -31.33
N ARG A 78 42.68 -9.00 -31.72
CA ARG A 78 42.56 -7.73 -31.02
C ARG A 78 41.35 -6.96 -31.55
N LEU A 79 40.38 -6.72 -30.69
CA LEU A 79 39.22 -5.87 -30.98
C LEU A 79 39.46 -4.51 -30.34
N LYS A 80 39.68 -3.49 -31.16
CA LYS A 80 39.94 -2.12 -30.71
C LYS A 80 38.85 -1.19 -31.22
N ILE A 81 38.07 -0.63 -30.29
CA ILE A 81 37.06 0.39 -30.58
C ILE A 81 37.44 1.63 -29.76
N GLN A 82 37.75 2.72 -30.46
CA GLN A 82 38.20 3.98 -29.84
C GLN A 82 37.14 5.10 -29.92
N ASP A 83 35.97 4.80 -30.48
CA ASP A 83 34.94 5.79 -30.74
C ASP A 83 34.03 5.97 -29.51
N SER A 84 34.02 7.17 -28.94
CA SER A 84 33.18 7.54 -27.78
C SER A 84 31.68 7.46 -28.06
N SER A 85 31.27 7.55 -29.33
CA SER A 85 29.86 7.45 -29.76
C SER A 85 29.45 6.05 -30.23
N ALA A 86 30.33 5.04 -30.08
CA ALA A 86 30.02 3.68 -30.51
C ALA A 86 28.87 3.07 -29.70
N SER A 87 28.02 2.32 -30.39
CA SER A 87 26.95 1.52 -29.78
C SER A 87 27.35 0.04 -29.70
N VAL A 88 26.60 -0.71 -28.89
CA VAL A 88 26.71 -2.18 -28.83
C VAL A 88 26.57 -2.82 -30.22
N LYS A 89 25.76 -2.23 -31.10
CA LYS A 89 25.66 -2.67 -32.50
C LYS A 89 27.00 -2.62 -33.24
N ASN A 90 27.73 -1.51 -33.11
CA ASN A 90 29.03 -1.35 -33.77
C ASN A 90 30.02 -2.40 -33.27
N LEU A 91 30.00 -2.71 -31.97
CA LEU A 91 30.82 -3.78 -31.39
C LEU A 91 30.46 -5.16 -31.97
N ILE A 92 29.17 -5.47 -32.11
CA ILE A 92 28.71 -6.73 -32.72
C ILE A 92 29.13 -6.79 -34.19
N ASP A 93 29.02 -5.68 -34.92
CA ASP A 93 29.37 -5.59 -36.33
C ASP A 93 30.90 -5.75 -36.53
N THR A 94 31.73 -5.13 -35.69
CA THR A 94 33.20 -5.33 -35.70
C THR A 94 33.59 -6.77 -35.38
N VAL A 95 32.89 -7.43 -34.46
CA VAL A 95 33.13 -8.86 -34.14
C VAL A 95 32.75 -9.76 -35.30
N LYS A 96 31.64 -9.46 -36.01
CA LYS A 96 31.22 -10.21 -37.20
C LYS A 96 32.11 -9.97 -38.41
N GLU A 97 32.63 -8.76 -38.57
CA GLU A 97 33.60 -8.42 -39.62
C GLU A 97 34.94 -9.12 -39.37
N ALA A 98 35.35 -9.26 -38.11
CA ALA A 98 36.57 -9.98 -37.73
C ALA A 98 36.47 -11.50 -37.94
N ASP A 99 35.27 -12.09 -37.82
CA ASP A 99 35.05 -13.53 -38.02
C ASP A 99 33.69 -13.84 -38.66
N SER A 100 33.71 -14.16 -39.95
CA SER A 100 32.53 -14.53 -40.73
C SER A 100 31.96 -15.93 -40.38
N SER A 101 32.65 -16.72 -39.56
CA SER A 101 32.20 -18.05 -39.11
C SER A 101 31.19 -17.99 -37.95
N LEU A 102 30.98 -16.80 -37.37
CA LEU A 102 30.07 -16.58 -36.25
C LEU A 102 28.61 -16.53 -36.72
N GLN A 103 27.79 -17.48 -36.28
CA GLN A 103 26.35 -17.51 -36.59
C GLN A 103 25.56 -16.68 -35.57
N THR A 104 25.98 -16.66 -34.31
CA THR A 104 25.32 -15.92 -33.24
C THR A 104 26.35 -15.14 -32.39
N VAL A 105 26.17 -13.82 -32.32
CA VAL A 105 26.96 -12.91 -31.48
C VAL A 105 25.98 -12.14 -30.62
N GLU A 106 26.04 -12.34 -29.31
CA GLU A 106 25.16 -11.67 -28.36
C GLU A 106 25.96 -11.12 -27.18
N ILE A 107 25.55 -9.95 -26.70
CA ILE A 107 26.10 -9.34 -25.49
C ILE A 107 25.06 -9.48 -24.39
N ALA A 108 25.47 -10.04 -23.25
CA ALA A 108 24.62 -10.23 -22.08
C ALA A 108 25.30 -9.69 -20.82
N ILE A 109 24.50 -9.23 -19.88
CA ILE A 109 24.94 -8.92 -18.51
C ILE A 109 25.28 -10.26 -17.81
N PRO A 110 26.15 -10.31 -16.79
CA PRO A 110 26.49 -11.55 -16.07
C PRO A 110 25.28 -12.30 -15.48
N THR A 111 24.14 -11.62 -15.37
CA THR A 111 22.83 -12.18 -14.98
C THR A 111 22.11 -12.94 -16.12
N GLY A 112 22.69 -13.00 -17.32
CA GLY A 112 22.13 -13.65 -18.51
C GLY A 112 21.15 -12.78 -19.31
N THR A 113 20.94 -11.53 -18.91
CA THR A 113 20.02 -10.61 -19.61
C THR A 113 20.70 -10.04 -20.86
N LYS A 114 20.06 -10.15 -22.02
CA LYS A 114 20.60 -9.61 -23.29
C LYS A 114 20.60 -8.08 -23.27
N VAL A 115 21.68 -7.48 -23.75
CA VAL A 115 21.83 -6.03 -23.87
C VAL A 115 21.31 -5.57 -25.24
N ALA A 116 20.55 -4.48 -25.26
CA ALA A 116 20.01 -3.93 -26.50
C ALA A 116 21.13 -3.34 -27.39
N HIS A 117 20.98 -3.45 -28.70
CA HIS A 117 22.01 -2.99 -29.67
C HIS A 117 22.22 -1.47 -29.67
N THR A 118 21.24 -0.70 -29.16
CA THR A 118 21.28 0.77 -29.08
C THR A 118 22.02 1.31 -27.86
N VAL A 119 22.41 0.44 -26.93
CA VAL A 119 23.13 0.84 -25.71
C VAL A 119 24.49 1.41 -26.10
N ARG A 120 24.90 2.48 -25.42
CA ARG A 120 26.19 3.12 -25.66
C ARG A 120 27.31 2.26 -25.09
N LEU A 121 28.45 2.25 -25.78
CA LEU A 121 29.62 1.50 -25.31
C LEU A 121 30.12 2.01 -23.95
N GLU A 122 29.94 3.31 -23.65
CA GLU A 122 30.22 3.91 -22.34
C GLU A 122 29.49 3.20 -21.19
N GLU A 123 28.17 3.04 -21.33
CA GLU A 123 27.30 2.39 -20.34
C GLU A 123 27.64 0.90 -20.19
N LEU A 124 27.97 0.23 -21.31
CA LEU A 124 28.43 -1.15 -21.29
C LEU A 124 29.79 -1.30 -20.59
N THR A 125 30.73 -0.36 -20.81
CA THR A 125 32.07 -0.39 -20.18
C THR A 125 32.06 -0.05 -18.70
N SER A 126 30.97 0.54 -18.18
CA SER A 126 30.79 0.80 -16.75
C SER A 126 30.49 -0.46 -15.94
N MET A 127 30.11 -1.57 -16.60
CA MET A 127 29.74 -2.83 -15.96
C MET A 127 30.56 -3.98 -16.55
N ALA A 128 30.72 -5.08 -15.82
CA ALA A 128 31.23 -6.31 -16.45
C ALA A 128 30.13 -6.90 -17.35
N PHE A 129 30.49 -7.43 -18.51
CA PHE A 129 29.53 -8.03 -19.46
C PHE A 129 30.09 -9.31 -20.07
N CYS A 130 29.20 -10.18 -20.52
CA CYS A 130 29.52 -11.44 -21.17
C CYS A 130 29.29 -11.34 -22.69
N LEU A 131 30.32 -11.64 -23.47
CA LEU A 131 30.23 -11.84 -24.92
C LEU A 131 29.96 -13.32 -25.19
N ARG A 132 28.80 -13.62 -25.79
CA ARG A 132 28.41 -14.97 -26.18
C ARG A 132 28.62 -15.15 -27.68
N LEU A 133 29.59 -15.98 -28.02
CA LEU A 133 29.99 -16.33 -29.38
C LEU A 133 29.66 -17.80 -29.63
N ASN A 134 28.62 -18.11 -30.42
CA ASN A 134 28.18 -19.48 -30.69
C ASN A 134 28.00 -20.33 -29.41
N HIS A 135 29.04 -21.08 -29.02
CA HIS A 135 29.09 -21.99 -27.86
C HIS A 135 30.08 -21.54 -26.76
N VAL A 136 30.70 -20.35 -26.89
CA VAL A 136 31.70 -19.81 -25.95
C VAL A 136 31.17 -18.55 -25.30
N ASN A 137 31.19 -18.51 -23.97
CA ASN A 137 30.88 -17.32 -23.19
C ASN A 137 32.17 -16.71 -22.63
N ILE A 138 32.42 -15.44 -22.92
CA ILE A 138 33.61 -14.71 -22.49
C ILE A 138 33.19 -13.58 -21.59
N LEU A 139 33.65 -13.56 -20.34
CA LEU A 139 33.43 -12.46 -19.41
C LEU A 139 34.46 -11.37 -19.69
N VAL A 140 33.99 -10.16 -19.96
CA VAL A 140 34.83 -8.96 -20.08
C VAL A 140 34.72 -8.17 -18.78
N GLU A 141 35.81 -8.15 -18.02
CA GLU A 141 35.94 -7.33 -16.81
C GLU A 141 36.53 -5.96 -17.19
N ASN A 142 35.80 -4.89 -16.88
CA ASN A 142 36.24 -3.52 -17.14
C ASN A 142 36.90 -2.90 -15.90
N ASP A 143 37.98 -2.15 -16.10
CA ASP A 143 38.77 -1.49 -15.03
C ASP A 143 37.97 -0.47 -14.21
N ALA A 144 36.81 0.00 -14.68
CA ALA A 144 35.90 0.89 -13.94
C ALA A 144 35.45 0.30 -12.57
N THR A 145 35.50 -1.02 -12.42
CA THR A 145 35.28 -1.73 -11.15
C THR A 145 36.31 -1.35 -10.06
N SER A 146 37.56 -1.08 -10.44
CA SER A 146 38.63 -0.70 -9.50
C SER A 146 38.50 0.75 -8.98
N ILE A 147 37.93 1.66 -9.79
CA ILE A 147 37.69 3.06 -9.40
C ILE A 147 36.61 3.12 -8.30
N ASN A 148 35.58 2.28 -8.43
CA ASN A 148 34.52 2.15 -7.41
C ASN A 148 35.07 1.55 -6.11
N GLU A 149 35.91 0.52 -6.17
CA GLU A 149 36.53 -0.07 -4.97
C GLU A 149 37.41 0.93 -4.19
N CYS A 150 38.17 1.77 -4.89
CA CYS A 150 39.00 2.79 -4.26
C CYS A 150 38.16 3.88 -3.57
N THR A 151 37.11 4.35 -4.25
CA THR A 151 36.18 5.36 -3.71
C THR A 151 35.45 4.82 -2.48
N ILE A 152 34.96 3.59 -2.52
CA ILE A 152 34.30 2.91 -1.40
C ILE A 152 35.27 2.75 -0.22
N ARG A 153 36.54 2.41 -0.47
CA ARG A 153 37.58 2.34 0.58
C ARG A 153 37.83 3.68 1.25
N GLY A 154 37.86 4.76 0.46
CA GLY A 154 38.00 6.13 0.98
C GLY A 154 36.80 6.54 1.85
N GLU A 155 35.58 6.27 1.37
CA GLU A 155 34.35 6.54 2.13
C GLU A 155 34.27 5.74 3.43
N HIS A 156 34.71 4.47 3.44
CA HIS A 156 34.76 3.67 4.66
C HIS A 156 35.79 4.17 5.67
N ALA A 157 36.94 4.66 5.22
CA ALA A 157 37.93 5.28 6.09
C ALA A 157 37.39 6.59 6.69
N ALA A 158 36.76 7.42 5.86
CA ALA A 158 36.11 8.65 6.29
C ALA A 158 34.98 8.40 7.30
N PHE A 159 34.13 7.40 7.05
CA PHE A 159 33.09 6.98 7.99
C PHE A 159 33.67 6.48 9.33
N ALA A 160 34.80 5.75 9.30
CA ALA A 160 35.46 5.28 10.51
C ALA A 160 36.02 6.45 11.34
N SER A 161 36.56 7.49 10.69
CA SER A 161 37.01 8.71 11.35
C SER A 161 35.86 9.46 12.00
N VAL A 162 34.75 9.70 11.29
CA VAL A 162 33.55 10.34 11.85
C VAL A 162 33.00 9.55 13.04
N LYS A 163 32.95 8.22 12.92
CA LYS A 163 32.53 7.35 14.01
C LYS A 163 33.43 7.49 15.24
N ALA A 164 34.76 7.47 15.07
CA ALA A 164 35.71 7.62 16.17
C ALA A 164 35.59 8.99 16.86
N GLU A 165 35.35 10.05 16.07
CA GLU A 165 35.16 11.40 16.60
C GLU A 165 33.85 11.50 17.41
N ILE A 166 32.77 10.86 16.95
CA ILE A 166 31.52 10.75 17.71
C ILE A 166 31.70 9.96 19.01
N GLU A 167 32.46 8.86 18.98
CA GLU A 167 32.73 8.05 20.18
C GLU A 167 33.60 8.80 21.20
N THR A 168 34.50 9.65 20.74
CA THR A 168 35.40 10.46 21.57
C THR A 168 34.68 11.63 22.25
N ASN A 169 33.64 12.17 21.62
CA ASN A 169 32.90 13.32 22.14
C ASN A 169 32.17 13.01 23.46
N PRO A 170 32.31 13.84 24.51
CA PRO A 170 31.64 13.62 25.79
C PRO A 170 30.19 14.12 25.83
N ARG A 171 29.76 14.91 24.83
CA ARG A 171 28.42 15.51 24.77
C ARG A 171 27.36 14.45 24.44
N LEU A 172 26.19 14.57 25.07
CA LEU A 172 25.03 13.68 24.85
C LEU A 172 24.12 14.16 23.71
N LEU A 173 24.17 15.45 23.37
CA LEU A 173 23.36 16.09 22.33
C LEU A 173 24.29 16.86 21.40
N LEU A 174 24.15 16.64 20.10
CA LEU A 174 24.89 17.30 19.04
C LEU A 174 23.89 17.95 18.07
N PRO A 175 23.93 19.27 17.85
CA PRO A 175 23.09 19.89 16.83
C PRO A 175 23.33 19.30 15.44
N LEU A 176 22.28 19.13 14.64
CA LEU A 176 22.34 18.52 13.31
C LEU A 176 23.32 19.27 12.37
N GLN A 177 23.38 20.59 12.49
CA GLN A 177 24.34 21.42 11.74
C GLN A 177 25.80 21.10 12.08
N GLU A 178 26.09 20.79 13.35
CA GLU A 178 27.44 20.46 13.82
C GLU A 178 27.84 19.06 13.30
N PHE A 179 26.89 18.13 13.22
CA PHE A 179 27.09 16.82 12.59
C PHE A 179 27.43 16.94 11.09
N TYR A 180 26.73 17.78 10.34
CA TYR A 180 27.05 18.00 8.92
C TYR A 180 28.42 18.67 8.75
N ARG A 181 28.81 19.59 9.64
CA ARG A 181 30.17 20.16 9.62
C ARG A 181 31.24 19.10 9.86
N LEU A 182 31.03 18.18 10.80
CA LEU A 182 31.95 17.06 11.04
C LEU A 182 32.09 16.19 9.78
N CYS A 183 30.97 15.87 9.11
CA CYS A 183 31.02 15.10 7.87
C CYS A 183 31.75 15.84 6.74
N HIS A 184 31.52 17.16 6.60
CA HIS A 184 32.20 17.99 5.62
C HIS A 184 33.71 18.10 5.88
N ASN A 185 34.14 18.16 7.14
CA ASN A 185 35.56 18.22 7.50
C ASN A 185 36.33 16.97 7.08
N VAL A 186 35.66 15.82 6.96
CA VAL A 186 36.25 14.55 6.49
C VAL A 186 36.09 14.38 4.97
N GLY A 187 35.52 15.37 4.28
CA GLY A 187 35.35 15.38 2.81
C GLY A 187 34.09 14.68 2.31
N ALA A 188 33.07 14.52 3.16
CA ALA A 188 31.80 13.94 2.77
C ALA A 188 30.79 15.00 2.31
N ASP A 189 30.11 14.70 1.20
CA ASP A 189 28.97 15.47 0.70
C ASP A 189 27.71 15.27 1.57
N GLU A 190 26.75 16.20 1.52
CA GLU A 190 25.52 16.18 2.33
C GLU A 190 24.68 14.91 2.07
N THR A 191 24.67 14.44 0.82
CA THR A 191 23.98 13.19 0.44
C THR A 191 24.62 11.95 1.05
N VAL A 192 25.94 11.99 1.28
CA VAL A 192 26.70 10.92 1.94
C VAL A 192 26.51 11.02 3.45
N ALA A 193 26.50 12.23 4.02
CA ALA A 193 26.26 12.46 5.44
C ALA A 193 24.90 11.94 5.90
N THR A 194 23.83 12.13 5.11
CA THR A 194 22.49 11.58 5.44
C THR A 194 22.44 10.06 5.37
N LYS A 195 23.23 9.42 4.50
CA LYS A 195 23.39 7.95 4.48
C LYS A 195 24.14 7.48 5.71
N TRP A 196 25.21 8.18 6.10
CA TRP A 196 25.98 7.87 7.31
C TRP A 196 25.16 8.04 8.59
N LEU A 197 24.31 9.07 8.66
CA LEU A 197 23.39 9.27 9.79
C LEU A 197 22.44 8.07 9.93
N ARG A 198 21.84 7.62 8.83
CA ARG A 198 21.00 6.41 8.81
C ARG A 198 21.77 5.14 9.21
N GLU A 199 23.01 4.99 8.76
CA GLU A 199 23.86 3.85 9.14
C GLU A 199 24.26 3.88 10.63
N LEU A 200 24.52 5.06 11.19
CA LEU A 200 24.80 5.23 12.62
C LEU A 200 23.56 4.93 13.48
N GLN A 201 22.38 5.34 13.01
CA GLN A 201 21.10 5.03 13.64
C GLN A 201 20.78 3.54 13.59
N ARG A 202 21.02 2.88 12.45
CA ARG A 202 20.87 1.42 12.32
C ARG A 202 21.75 0.64 13.29
N ARG A 203 22.92 1.18 13.63
CA ARG A 203 23.87 0.59 14.60
C ARG A 203 23.59 1.00 16.04
N ASN A 204 22.54 1.79 16.29
CA ASN A 204 22.16 2.31 17.61
C ASN A 204 23.28 3.09 18.33
N LEU A 205 24.12 3.80 17.56
CA LEU A 205 25.12 4.73 18.12
C LEU A 205 24.55 6.14 18.29
N VAL A 206 23.59 6.50 17.44
CA VAL A 206 23.04 7.84 17.31
C VAL A 206 21.53 7.73 17.09
N VAL A 207 20.76 8.62 17.70
CA VAL A 207 19.31 8.73 17.46
C VAL A 207 19.01 10.15 16.98
N HIS A 208 18.34 10.25 15.84
CA HIS A 208 17.86 11.50 15.27
C HIS A 208 16.37 11.34 14.94
N PHE A 209 15.59 12.37 15.22
CA PHE A 209 14.14 12.38 14.98
C PHE A 209 13.83 13.38 13.87
N ASP A 210 13.81 12.90 12.63
CA ASP A 210 13.49 13.68 11.43
C ASP A 210 12.03 14.13 11.35
N GLN A 211 11.11 13.34 11.93
CA GLN A 211 9.65 13.58 11.84
C GLN A 211 9.05 14.21 13.11
N SER A 212 9.87 14.60 14.07
CA SER A 212 9.36 15.21 15.31
C SER A 212 8.82 16.61 15.04
N ARG A 213 7.70 16.98 15.67
CA ARG A 213 7.16 18.36 15.62
C ARG A 213 7.94 19.32 16.51
N ASN A 214 8.68 18.79 17.47
CA ASN A 214 9.48 19.57 18.38
C ASN A 214 10.79 20.02 17.70
N PRO A 215 11.02 21.33 17.53
CA PRO A 215 12.23 21.84 16.86
C PRO A 215 13.51 21.51 17.63
N GLN A 216 13.40 21.24 18.93
CA GLN A 216 14.53 20.83 19.77
C GLN A 216 14.97 19.39 19.50
N LEU A 217 14.04 18.50 19.12
CA LEU A 217 14.32 17.10 18.79
C LEU A 217 14.70 16.95 17.32
N GLU A 218 14.10 17.73 16.43
CA GLU A 218 14.43 17.75 15.00
C GLU A 218 15.88 18.19 14.76
N ASN A 219 16.32 19.21 15.48
CA ASN A 219 17.66 19.78 15.33
C ASN A 219 18.73 19.09 16.18
N ALA A 220 18.37 18.09 16.99
CA ALA A 220 19.31 17.42 17.89
C ALA A 220 19.58 15.97 17.48
N VAL A 221 20.86 15.64 17.45
CA VAL A 221 21.41 14.30 17.24
C VAL A 221 21.85 13.78 18.61
N ILE A 222 21.14 12.79 19.13
CA ILE A 222 21.41 12.22 20.45
C ILE A 222 22.54 11.19 20.30
N LEU A 223 23.62 11.41 21.03
CA LEU A 223 24.79 10.56 21.06
C LEU A 223 24.67 9.54 22.20
N ARG A 224 25.09 8.30 21.96
CA ARG A 224 25.08 7.20 22.97
C ARG A 224 23.70 6.94 23.58
N PRO A 225 22.71 6.46 22.80
CA PRO A 225 21.34 6.21 23.28
C PRO A 225 21.27 5.19 24.43
N ASN A 226 22.29 4.37 24.61
CA ASN A 226 22.38 3.39 25.70
C ASN A 226 22.71 4.01 27.06
N SER A 227 23.07 5.30 27.12
CA SER A 227 23.31 6.00 28.39
C SER A 227 21.99 6.31 29.07
N LEU A 228 21.92 6.07 30.38
CA LEU A 228 20.73 6.39 31.19
C LEU A 228 20.35 7.88 31.07
N GLU A 229 21.33 8.78 31.08
CA GLU A 229 21.08 10.23 30.97
C GLU A 229 20.45 10.60 29.63
N SER A 230 20.95 10.02 28.54
CA SER A 230 20.39 10.24 27.19
C SER A 230 18.95 9.73 27.07
N ARG A 231 18.65 8.60 27.73
CA ARG A 231 17.31 8.02 27.72
C ARG A 231 16.32 8.86 28.53
N LEU A 232 16.77 9.45 29.64
CA LEU A 232 15.96 10.35 30.46
C LEU A 232 15.71 11.69 29.76
N THR A 233 16.71 12.27 29.11
CA THR A 233 16.52 13.50 28.32
C THR A 233 15.58 13.26 27.14
N LEU A 234 15.69 12.12 26.46
CA LEU A 234 14.78 11.70 25.40
C LEU A 234 13.36 11.49 25.93
N HIS A 235 13.21 10.80 27.06
CA HIS A 235 11.90 10.58 27.67
C HIS A 235 11.21 11.90 28.02
N ASN A 236 11.91 12.81 28.71
CA ASN A 236 11.38 14.13 29.05
C ASN A 236 11.00 14.96 27.81
N ALA A 237 11.80 14.88 26.74
CA ALA A 237 11.52 15.59 25.50
C ALA A 237 10.28 15.02 24.77
N LEU A 238 10.12 13.69 24.76
CA LEU A 238 8.97 13.01 24.15
C LEU A 238 7.70 13.07 25.02
N ASP A 239 7.82 13.21 26.35
CA ASP A 239 6.68 13.21 27.26
C ASP A 239 5.69 14.33 26.95
N SER A 240 6.20 15.49 26.53
CA SER A 240 5.37 16.61 26.07
C SER A 240 4.53 16.26 24.83
N GLU A 241 5.13 15.62 23.82
CA GLU A 241 4.46 15.17 22.60
C GLU A 241 3.45 14.06 22.88
N LEU A 242 3.86 13.07 23.66
CA LEU A 242 3.00 11.97 24.08
C LEU A 242 1.80 12.48 24.87
N TYR A 243 1.99 13.49 25.72
CA TYR A 243 0.91 14.14 26.44
C TYR A 243 -0.08 14.82 25.49
N ASN A 244 0.43 15.63 24.54
CA ASN A 244 -0.40 16.33 23.56
C ASN A 244 -1.21 15.34 22.70
N LEU A 245 -0.55 14.31 22.16
CA LEU A 245 -1.21 13.27 21.35
C LEU A 245 -2.29 12.52 22.15
N LYS A 246 -1.99 12.17 23.40
CA LYS A 246 -2.95 11.52 24.30
C LYS A 246 -4.11 12.43 24.66
N HIS A 247 -3.86 13.72 24.84
CA HIS A 247 -4.88 14.72 25.11
C HIS A 247 -5.80 14.89 23.90
N ASP A 248 -5.24 15.14 22.72
CA ASP A 248 -5.97 15.29 21.46
C ASP A 248 -6.84 14.07 21.16
N ARG A 249 -6.29 12.86 21.38
CA ARG A 249 -7.04 11.61 21.28
C ARG A 249 -8.24 11.59 22.23
N ARG A 250 -8.04 11.92 23.51
CA ARG A 250 -9.12 11.93 24.51
C ARG A 250 -10.21 12.93 24.16
N VAL A 251 -9.83 14.10 23.63
CA VAL A 251 -10.78 15.13 23.17
C VAL A 251 -11.63 14.56 22.03
N LYS A 252 -11.01 14.02 20.98
CA LYS A 252 -11.72 13.39 19.84
C LYS A 252 -12.62 12.24 20.28
N GLU A 253 -12.14 11.34 21.15
CA GLU A 253 -12.93 10.25 21.70
C GLU A 253 -14.15 10.77 22.50
N SER A 254 -13.97 11.85 23.27
CA SER A 254 -15.06 12.46 24.05
C SER A 254 -16.12 13.11 23.16
N GLU A 255 -15.70 13.76 22.07
CA GLU A 255 -16.59 14.34 21.07
C GLU A 255 -17.38 13.26 20.34
N LEU A 256 -16.72 12.17 19.93
CA LEU A 256 -17.38 11.00 19.33
C LEU A 256 -18.42 10.42 20.28
N MET A 257 -18.09 10.26 21.56
CA MET A 257 -19.04 9.77 22.56
C MET A 257 -20.25 10.71 22.73
N ALA A 258 -20.04 12.02 22.73
CA ALA A 258 -21.12 13.00 22.78
C ALA A 258 -22.01 12.92 21.52
N LEU A 259 -21.41 12.80 20.35
CA LEU A 259 -22.09 12.66 19.07
C LEU A 259 -22.93 11.38 19.01
N LYS A 260 -22.36 10.25 19.43
CA LYS A 260 -23.04 8.95 19.51
C LYS A 260 -24.26 9.00 20.43
N ARG A 261 -24.15 9.68 21.58
CA ARG A 261 -25.30 9.89 22.49
C ARG A 261 -26.39 10.73 21.82
N SER A 262 -26.03 11.79 21.10
CA SER A 262 -27.00 12.62 20.39
C SER A 262 -27.70 11.84 19.26
N LEU A 263 -26.96 11.00 18.54
CA LEU A 263 -27.48 10.12 17.49
C LEU A 263 -28.48 9.12 18.07
N GLN A 264 -28.13 8.48 19.19
CA GLN A 264 -29.01 7.53 19.87
C GLN A 264 -30.33 8.18 20.30
N LYS A 265 -30.27 9.41 20.84
CA LYS A 265 -31.48 10.18 21.19
C LYS A 265 -32.34 10.46 19.95
N LEU A 266 -31.75 10.91 18.84
CA LEU A 266 -32.50 11.16 17.61
C LEU A 266 -33.11 9.88 17.03
N GLN A 267 -32.37 8.77 17.01
CA GLN A 267 -32.88 7.46 16.57
C GLN A 267 -34.05 6.98 17.44
N GLN A 268 -33.96 7.16 18.76
CA GLN A 268 -35.06 6.82 19.65
C GLN A 268 -36.31 7.64 19.32
N VAL A 269 -36.15 8.93 19.05
CA VAL A 269 -37.26 9.79 18.62
C VAL A 269 -37.82 9.32 17.26
N GLU A 270 -36.98 9.02 16.27
CA GLU A 270 -37.40 8.49 14.97
C GLU A 270 -38.20 7.20 15.13
N ASN A 271 -37.70 6.24 15.91
CA ASN A 271 -38.40 5.00 16.21
C ASN A 271 -39.77 5.24 16.85
N THR A 272 -39.87 6.18 17.80
CA THR A 272 -41.18 6.52 18.39
C THR A 272 -42.14 7.13 17.38
N VAL A 273 -41.64 7.89 16.39
CA VAL A 273 -42.44 8.45 15.30
C VAL A 273 -42.92 7.34 14.37
N LEU A 274 -42.05 6.41 13.99
CA LEU A 274 -42.40 5.28 13.13
C LEU A 274 -43.48 4.41 13.79
N VAL A 275 -43.30 4.05 15.06
CA VAL A 275 -44.29 3.28 15.83
C VAL A 275 -45.62 4.05 15.94
N ALA A 276 -45.59 5.36 16.21
CA ALA A 276 -46.80 6.18 16.25
C ALA A 276 -47.49 6.27 14.88
N ALA A 277 -46.73 6.29 13.80
CA ALA A 277 -47.26 6.35 12.44
C ALA A 277 -47.99 5.07 12.01
N HIS A 278 -47.66 3.90 12.58
CA HIS A 278 -48.36 2.64 12.30
C HIS A 278 -49.78 2.56 12.90
N ARG A 279 -50.04 3.24 14.02
CA ARG A 279 -51.30 3.08 14.77
C ARG A 279 -52.53 3.49 13.96
N LEU A 280 -52.46 4.63 13.27
CA LEU A 280 -53.60 5.16 12.51
C LEU A 280 -53.94 4.36 11.25
N PRO A 281 -53.00 4.02 10.35
CA PRO A 281 -53.29 3.16 9.22
C PRO A 281 -53.84 1.79 9.63
N ASN A 282 -53.36 1.22 10.74
CA ASN A 282 -53.88 -0.04 11.27
C ASN A 282 -55.31 0.13 11.84
N ALA A 283 -55.60 1.21 12.55
CA ALA A 283 -56.95 1.52 13.00
C ALA A 283 -57.91 1.74 11.82
N GLN A 284 -57.47 2.46 10.77
CA GLN A 284 -58.24 2.65 9.54
C GLN A 284 -58.50 1.33 8.81
N LYS A 285 -57.54 0.39 8.81
CA LYS A 285 -57.73 -0.95 8.26
C LYS A 285 -58.88 -1.67 8.97
N TRP A 286 -58.85 -1.70 10.31
CA TRP A 286 -59.90 -2.33 11.10
C TRP A 286 -61.25 -1.64 10.96
N MET A 287 -61.27 -0.30 10.97
CA MET A 287 -62.48 0.48 10.72
C MET A 287 -63.07 0.19 9.33
N GLY A 288 -62.22 0.11 8.30
CA GLY A 288 -62.65 -0.26 6.94
C GLY A 288 -63.21 -1.66 6.88
N LEU A 289 -62.59 -2.63 7.58
CA LEU A 289 -63.10 -4.00 7.66
C LEU A 289 -64.45 -4.08 8.37
N THR A 290 -64.58 -3.47 9.55
CA THR A 290 -65.84 -3.44 10.30
C THR A 290 -66.94 -2.72 9.52
N GLY A 291 -66.62 -1.61 8.87
CA GLY A 291 -67.55 -0.88 8.02
C GLY A 291 -68.03 -1.70 6.83
N LEU A 292 -67.12 -2.45 6.18
CA LEU A 292 -67.47 -3.34 5.07
C LEU A 292 -68.36 -4.50 5.54
N THR A 293 -68.02 -5.13 6.67
CA THR A 293 -68.85 -6.20 7.26
C THR A 293 -70.25 -5.69 7.62
N GLY A 294 -70.35 -4.52 8.24
CA GLY A 294 -71.64 -3.90 8.57
C GLY A 294 -72.45 -3.56 7.32
N PHE A 295 -71.80 -3.02 6.29
CA PHE A 295 -72.42 -2.73 5.00
C PHE A 295 -73.02 -3.98 4.35
N TYR A 296 -72.26 -5.08 4.30
CA TYR A 296 -72.79 -6.36 3.79
C TYR A 296 -73.90 -6.93 4.68
N GLY A 297 -73.82 -6.76 5.99
CA GLY A 297 -74.89 -7.18 6.91
C GLY A 297 -76.20 -6.42 6.67
N ILE A 298 -76.12 -5.10 6.42
CA ILE A 298 -77.29 -4.29 6.06
C ILE A 298 -77.87 -4.74 4.73
N LEU A 299 -77.03 -4.99 3.71
CA LEU A 299 -77.49 -5.53 2.43
C LEU A 299 -78.18 -6.89 2.59
N MET A 300 -77.61 -7.79 3.41
CA MET A 300 -78.18 -9.10 3.71
C MET A 300 -79.58 -8.98 4.33
N TYR A 301 -79.73 -8.11 5.34
CA TYR A 301 -81.01 -7.84 5.98
C TYR A 301 -82.02 -7.24 5.00
N CYS A 302 -81.59 -6.31 4.15
CA CYS A 302 -82.44 -5.74 3.11
C CYS A 302 -82.91 -6.77 2.09
N VAL A 303 -82.08 -7.75 1.72
CA VAL A 303 -82.42 -8.78 0.71
C VAL A 303 -83.36 -9.86 1.26
N TRP A 304 -83.31 -10.16 2.55
CA TRP A 304 -84.08 -11.27 3.12
C TRP A 304 -85.32 -10.85 3.90
N ASP A 305 -85.28 -9.74 4.63
CA ASP A 305 -86.39 -9.34 5.50
C ASP A 305 -87.21 -8.17 4.94
N VAL A 306 -86.59 -7.21 4.23
CA VAL A 306 -87.25 -5.93 3.87
C VAL A 306 -87.68 -5.86 2.41
N TYR A 307 -86.78 -6.18 1.48
CA TYR A 307 -86.97 -6.02 0.04
C TYR A 307 -86.77 -7.35 -0.68
N SER A 308 -87.55 -7.58 -1.73
CA SER A 308 -87.35 -8.74 -2.61
C SER A 308 -86.09 -8.58 -3.46
N TRP A 309 -85.54 -9.70 -3.93
CA TRP A 309 -84.33 -9.76 -4.77
C TRP A 309 -84.44 -8.89 -6.03
N ASP A 310 -85.62 -8.82 -6.65
CA ASP A 310 -85.87 -8.07 -7.88
C ASP A 310 -85.62 -6.55 -7.72
N VAL A 311 -85.83 -5.99 -6.52
CA VAL A 311 -85.55 -4.58 -6.22
C VAL A 311 -84.07 -4.36 -5.87
N MET A 312 -83.44 -5.33 -5.22
CA MET A 312 -82.05 -5.24 -4.76
C MET A 312 -81.03 -5.52 -5.86
N GLU A 313 -81.40 -6.31 -6.86
CA GLU A 313 -80.55 -6.68 -8.00
C GLU A 313 -79.89 -5.46 -8.68
N PRO A 314 -80.62 -4.48 -9.23
CA PRO A 314 -80.00 -3.32 -9.88
C PRO A 314 -79.14 -2.48 -8.91
N ILE A 315 -79.55 -2.38 -7.65
CA ILE A 315 -78.83 -1.60 -6.63
C ILE A 315 -77.44 -2.20 -6.36
N THR A 316 -77.35 -3.52 -6.22
CA THR A 316 -76.07 -4.21 -6.01
C THR A 316 -75.14 -4.09 -7.22
N TYR A 317 -75.68 -4.12 -8.44
CA TYR A 317 -74.91 -3.85 -9.66
C TYR A 317 -74.33 -2.42 -9.66
N PHE A 318 -75.12 -1.40 -9.30
CA PHE A 318 -74.62 -0.03 -9.21
C PHE A 318 -73.52 0.14 -8.16
N ILE A 319 -73.63 -0.55 -7.01
CA ILE A 319 -72.60 -0.54 -5.96
C ILE A 319 -71.29 -1.17 -6.49
N GLY A 320 -71.37 -2.33 -7.14
CA GLY A 320 -70.21 -3.01 -7.72
C GLY A 320 -69.54 -2.18 -8.81
N PHE A 321 -70.33 -1.60 -9.71
CA PHE A 321 -69.82 -0.73 -10.76
C PHE A 321 -69.15 0.53 -10.19
N THR A 322 -69.75 1.14 -9.15
CA THR A 322 -69.17 2.30 -8.45
C THR A 322 -67.83 1.97 -7.80
N ALA A 323 -67.67 0.77 -7.24
CA ALA A 323 -66.40 0.33 -6.67
C ALA A 323 -65.30 0.20 -7.74
N VAL A 324 -65.61 -0.39 -8.90
CA VAL A 324 -64.68 -0.50 -10.04
C VAL A 324 -64.32 0.89 -10.59
N LEU A 325 -65.31 1.76 -10.76
CA LEU A 325 -65.10 3.13 -11.21
C LEU A 325 -64.22 3.92 -10.23
N GLY A 326 -64.48 3.81 -8.93
CA GLY A 326 -63.67 4.44 -7.88
C GLY A 326 -62.23 3.92 -7.87
N ASN A 327 -62.02 2.64 -8.14
CA ASN A 327 -60.70 2.02 -8.28
C ASN A 327 -59.91 2.62 -9.45
N SER A 328 -60.56 2.75 -10.61
CA SER A 328 -59.99 3.36 -11.81
C SER A 328 -59.67 4.85 -11.61
N PHE A 329 -60.58 5.59 -10.97
CA PHE A 329 -60.40 7.00 -10.65
C PHE A 329 -59.23 7.21 -9.68
N TYR A 330 -59.10 6.37 -8.66
CA TYR A 330 -57.97 6.41 -7.73
C TYR A 330 -56.63 6.18 -8.45
N SER A 331 -56.58 5.17 -9.34
CA SER A 331 -55.39 4.86 -10.12
C SER A 331 -54.97 6.04 -10.99
N THR A 332 -55.94 6.67 -11.66
CA THR A 332 -55.72 7.84 -12.51
C THR A 332 -55.14 9.02 -11.73
N ILE A 333 -55.68 9.32 -10.54
CA ILE A 333 -55.21 10.43 -9.71
C ILE A 333 -53.84 10.13 -9.07
N THR A 334 -53.66 8.91 -8.55
CA THR A 334 -52.47 8.57 -7.75
C THR A 334 -51.32 8.06 -8.63
N LYS A 335 -51.56 7.73 -9.90
CA LYS A 335 -50.62 7.08 -10.83
C LYS A 335 -49.99 5.81 -10.24
N LYS A 336 -50.73 5.13 -9.35
CA LYS A 336 -50.32 3.87 -8.72
C LYS A 336 -51.52 2.97 -8.61
N ASP A 337 -51.25 1.68 -8.71
CA ASP A 337 -52.28 0.68 -8.56
C ASP A 337 -52.94 0.78 -7.18
N PRO A 338 -54.28 0.68 -7.12
CA PRO A 338 -55.08 0.74 -5.89
C PRO A 338 -54.95 -0.53 -5.03
N THR A 339 -53.76 -1.09 -4.95
CA THR A 339 -53.42 -2.20 -4.06
C THR A 339 -53.41 -1.71 -2.62
N TYR A 340 -53.93 -2.52 -1.69
CA TYR A 340 -53.94 -2.23 -0.25
C TYR A 340 -52.55 -1.79 0.26
N SER A 341 -51.48 -2.47 -0.17
CA SER A 341 -50.09 -2.14 0.18
C SER A 341 -49.72 -0.71 -0.21
N ASN A 342 -50.04 -0.28 -1.43
CA ASN A 342 -49.72 1.06 -1.93
C ASN A 342 -50.49 2.15 -1.18
N ILE A 343 -51.78 1.92 -0.92
CA ILE A 343 -52.64 2.87 -0.19
C ILE A 343 -52.14 3.01 1.26
N TRP A 344 -51.82 1.89 1.90
CA TRP A 344 -51.30 1.85 3.26
C TRP A 344 -49.94 2.54 3.36
N GLN A 345 -49.00 2.24 2.46
CA GLN A 345 -47.68 2.88 2.41
C GLN A 345 -47.79 4.39 2.17
N LYS A 346 -48.67 4.84 1.28
CA LYS A 346 -48.91 6.27 1.03
C LYS A 346 -49.44 6.99 2.27
N ARG A 347 -50.40 6.38 2.98
CA ARG A 347 -50.94 6.95 4.24
C ARG A 347 -49.90 6.94 5.36
N TYR A 348 -49.13 5.86 5.47
CA TYR A 348 -48.03 5.75 6.41
C TYR A 348 -46.97 6.83 6.17
N ALA A 349 -46.48 6.97 4.93
CA ALA A 349 -45.48 7.96 4.56
C ALA A 349 -45.98 9.40 4.83
N LYS A 350 -47.23 9.72 4.46
CA LYS A 350 -47.84 11.03 4.76
C LYS A 350 -47.89 11.29 6.27
N ARG A 351 -48.16 10.25 7.08
CA ARG A 351 -48.21 10.39 8.53
C ARG A 351 -46.81 10.55 9.14
N VAL A 352 -45.81 9.82 8.66
CA VAL A 352 -44.41 9.99 9.07
C VAL A 352 -43.92 11.40 8.74
N ALA A 353 -44.22 11.93 7.54
CA ALA A 353 -43.88 13.30 7.15
C ALA A 353 -44.53 14.35 8.08
N MET A 354 -45.82 14.20 8.38
CA MET A 354 -46.52 15.09 9.31
C MET A 354 -45.95 15.04 10.73
N LEU A 355 -45.65 13.84 11.24
CA LEU A 355 -45.12 13.67 12.60
C LEU A 355 -43.67 14.14 12.73
N SER A 356 -42.84 13.92 11.70
CA SER A 356 -41.46 14.43 11.67
C SER A 356 -41.44 15.96 11.62
N GLN A 357 -42.29 16.57 10.79
CA GLN A 357 -42.44 18.03 10.76
C GLN A 357 -42.92 18.60 12.10
N LYS A 358 -43.91 17.97 12.75
CA LYS A 358 -44.42 18.41 14.06
C LYS A 358 -43.35 18.34 15.16
N ARG A 359 -42.44 17.37 15.10
CA ARG A 359 -41.33 17.23 16.07
C ARG A 359 -40.08 18.02 15.68
N LYS A 360 -40.13 18.82 14.60
CA LYS A 360 -38.98 19.55 14.04
C LYS A 360 -37.75 18.66 13.81
N HIS A 361 -37.97 17.37 13.55
CA HIS A 361 -36.89 16.41 13.35
C HIS A 361 -36.60 16.34 11.85
N ARG A 362 -35.51 16.96 11.41
CA ARG A 362 -35.09 16.88 10.02
C ARG A 362 -34.27 15.62 9.83
N ARG A 363 -34.63 14.83 8.82
CA ARG A 363 -33.85 13.65 8.42
C ARG A 363 -32.43 14.03 7.97
N GLU A 364 -32.24 15.28 7.55
CA GLU A 364 -30.95 15.88 7.19
C GLU A 364 -29.99 15.91 8.39
N ASP A 365 -30.46 16.30 9.58
CA ASP A 365 -29.65 16.37 10.80
C ASP A 365 -29.03 15.01 11.14
N LEU A 366 -29.76 13.91 10.92
CA LEU A 366 -29.26 12.55 11.12
C LEU A 366 -28.15 12.16 10.15
N ILE A 367 -28.25 12.61 8.89
CA ILE A 367 -27.25 12.31 7.86
C ILE A 367 -25.98 13.10 8.17
N GLU A 368 -26.12 14.38 8.49
CA GLU A 368 -25.01 15.24 8.88
C GLU A 368 -24.29 14.71 10.12
N LEU A 369 -25.04 14.29 11.14
CA LEU A 369 -24.49 13.73 12.37
C LEU A 369 -23.71 12.44 12.13
N LYS A 370 -24.20 11.58 11.22
CA LYS A 370 -23.49 10.36 10.81
C LYS A 370 -22.23 10.68 10.03
N ALA A 371 -22.28 11.64 9.11
CA ALA A 371 -21.10 12.07 8.36
C ALA A 371 -20.02 12.60 9.30
N ARG A 372 -20.36 13.51 10.22
CA ARG A 372 -19.44 14.01 11.26
C ARG A 372 -18.86 12.87 12.11
N MET A 373 -19.65 11.85 12.45
CA MET A 373 -19.14 10.70 13.20
C MET A 373 -18.11 9.91 12.39
N THR A 374 -18.38 9.64 11.11
CA THR A 374 -17.45 8.94 10.22
C THR A 374 -16.17 9.75 10.02
N ASP A 375 -16.26 11.07 9.89
CA ASP A 375 -15.10 11.96 9.79
C ASP A 375 -14.22 11.87 11.05
N LEU A 376 -14.83 11.96 12.24
CA LEU A 376 -14.09 11.79 13.50
C LEU A 376 -13.47 10.39 13.66
N GLU A 377 -14.18 9.34 13.25
CA GLU A 377 -13.64 7.97 13.28
C GLU A 377 -12.41 7.84 12.36
N ASN A 378 -12.46 8.41 11.16
CA ASN A 378 -11.32 8.46 10.25
C ASN A 378 -10.16 9.27 10.86
N ASP A 379 -10.44 10.41 11.48
CA ASP A 379 -9.42 11.23 12.14
C ASP A 379 -8.74 10.52 13.30
N ILE A 380 -9.45 9.65 14.02
CA ILE A 380 -8.88 8.82 15.08
C ILE A 380 -8.02 7.70 14.47
N LEU A 381 -8.49 7.06 13.39
CA LEU A 381 -7.72 6.03 12.68
C LEU A 381 -6.41 6.59 12.11
N LEU A 382 -6.41 7.83 11.62
CA LEU A 382 -5.18 8.49 11.15
C LEU A 382 -4.18 8.73 12.28
N VAL A 383 -4.66 9.02 13.50
CA VAL A 383 -3.79 9.17 14.68
C VAL A 383 -3.25 7.80 15.14
N ASP A 384 -4.05 6.74 15.09
CA ASP A 384 -3.63 5.37 15.42
C ASP A 384 -2.72 4.74 14.34
N GLY A 385 -2.73 5.28 13.11
CA GLY A 385 -1.84 4.86 12.02
C GLY A 385 -0.36 5.19 12.25
N PHE A 386 -0.03 6.01 13.25
CA PHE A 386 1.34 6.13 13.73
C PHE A 386 1.71 4.85 14.50
N PRO A 387 2.73 4.09 14.06
CA PRO A 387 3.14 2.91 14.78
C PRO A 387 3.48 3.30 16.22
N PRO A 388 3.18 2.44 17.22
CA PRO A 388 3.74 2.65 18.54
C PRO A 388 5.25 2.77 18.33
N ILE A 389 5.82 3.91 18.69
CA ILE A 389 7.28 4.06 18.77
C ILE A 389 7.66 3.14 19.93
N ILE A 390 7.85 1.87 19.62
CA ILE A 390 8.38 0.87 20.55
C ILE A 390 9.83 1.30 20.73
N ILE A 391 10.05 2.14 21.73
CA ILE A 391 11.37 2.35 22.30
C ILE A 391 11.67 1.03 23.03
N VAL A 392 12.33 0.11 22.33
CA VAL A 392 12.97 -1.09 22.93
C VAL A 392 14.29 -0.67 23.54
#